data_AF-A0A084QRT3-F1
#
_entry.id   AF-A0A084QRT3-F1
#
_cell.length_a   1.000
_cell.length_b   1.000
_cell.length_c   1.000
_cell.angle_alpha   90.00
_cell.angle_beta   90.00
_cell.angle_gamma   90.00
#
_symmetry.space_group_name_H-M   'P 1'
#
loop_
_entity.id
_entity.type
_entity.pdbx_description
1 polymer ?
#
loop_
_entity_poly.entity_id
_entity_poly.type
_entity_poly.pdbx_seq_one_letter_code
_entity_poly.pdbx_strand_id
1 'polypeptide(L)'
;MLTSLAATIFVPNTIDFSSDAPAPADAVERLKAELAAYRAHAAQVRGNMVALLDREQDRIIGKAQLELDSGIREMSLNPSIVVTNLEPMVANMEASALPGVAHNVHTINRPSFPEAGRTPREWAAQTSMGLRGQAMDDLLSYDEHVRAVEENYEKEISRGSESLGTASEDAEASTPLMSFIRTNAIGPSS
;
A
#
# COMPACT_ATOMS: atom_id res chain seq x y z
N MET A 1 18.05 -1.95 8.24
CA MET A 1 16.72 -1.34 8.38
C MET A 1 16.06 -1.46 7.04
N LEU A 2 14.83 -1.96 7.00
CA LEU A 2 14.00 -1.91 5.80
C LEU A 2 13.73 -0.44 5.48
N THR A 3 14.30 0.05 4.39
CA THR A 3 14.19 1.46 3.97
C THR A 3 13.15 1.67 2.87
N SER A 4 12.66 0.59 2.26
CA SER A 4 11.71 0.65 1.16
C SER A 4 10.93 -0.66 1.03
N LEU A 5 9.64 -0.54 0.73
CA LEU A 5 8.76 -1.65 0.34
C LEU A 5 8.74 -1.86 -1.18
N ALA A 6 9.58 -1.19 -1.98
CA ALA A 6 9.54 -1.29 -3.43
C ALA A 6 9.67 -2.73 -3.97
N ALA A 7 10.31 -3.63 -3.22
CA ALA A 7 10.43 -5.04 -3.61
C ALA A 7 9.09 -5.81 -3.60
N THR A 8 8.04 -5.29 -2.96
CA THR A 8 6.75 -5.98 -2.80
C THR A 8 5.94 -6.02 -4.09
N ILE A 9 6.23 -5.10 -5.01
CA ILE A 9 5.60 -5.01 -6.34
C ILE A 9 5.96 -6.19 -7.24
N PHE A 10 7.05 -6.90 -6.94
CA PHE A 10 7.47 -8.07 -7.71
C PHE A 10 6.63 -9.27 -7.30
N VAL A 11 5.47 -9.36 -7.91
CA VAL A 11 4.54 -10.49 -7.78
C VAL A 11 4.80 -11.46 -8.94
N PRO A 12 4.91 -12.79 -8.68
CA PRO A 12 5.02 -13.78 -9.74
C PRO A 12 3.83 -13.65 -10.70
N ASN A 13 4.13 -13.47 -11.99
CA ASN A 13 3.07 -13.33 -12.98
C ASN A 13 2.39 -14.70 -13.17
N THR A 14 1.15 -14.84 -12.71
CA THR A 14 0.36 -16.07 -12.89
C THR A 14 -0.37 -16.11 -14.24
N ILE A 15 -0.10 -15.14 -15.12
CA ILE A 15 -0.63 -15.12 -16.48
C ILE A 15 -0.01 -16.29 -17.23
N ASP A 16 -0.87 -17.24 -17.58
CA ASP A 16 -0.52 -18.33 -18.49
C ASP A 16 -0.53 -17.79 -19.93
N PHE A 17 0.66 -17.44 -20.44
CA PHE A 17 0.83 -17.00 -21.83
C PHE A 17 0.53 -18.10 -22.86
N SER A 18 0.30 -19.34 -22.41
CA SER A 18 -0.06 -20.47 -23.26
C SER A 18 -1.57 -20.74 -23.30
N SER A 19 -2.39 -19.95 -22.60
CA SER A 19 -3.84 -20.14 -22.64
C SER A 19 -4.42 -19.70 -23.98
N ASP A 20 -5.04 -20.63 -24.72
CA ASP A 20 -5.84 -20.36 -25.93
C ASP A 20 -7.21 -19.71 -25.62
N ALA A 21 -7.36 -19.09 -24.44
CA ALA A 21 -8.60 -18.44 -24.07
C ALA A 21 -8.86 -17.25 -25.02
N PRO A 22 -10.02 -17.21 -25.71
CA PRO A 22 -10.32 -16.11 -26.62
C PRO A 22 -10.36 -14.80 -25.83
N ALA A 23 -9.64 -13.79 -26.33
CA ALA A 23 -9.71 -12.45 -25.76
C ALA A 23 -11.17 -11.96 -25.74
N PRO A 24 -11.63 -11.30 -24.66
CA PRO A 24 -12.99 -10.78 -24.59
C PRO A 24 -13.28 -9.89 -25.80
N ALA A 25 -14.31 -10.25 -26.57
CA ALA A 25 -14.71 -9.55 -27.77
C ALA A 25 -15.28 -8.16 -27.44
N ASP A 26 -15.97 -8.05 -26.30
CA ASP A 26 -16.54 -6.81 -25.80
C ASP A 26 -15.51 -6.01 -24.97
N ALA A 27 -15.50 -4.69 -25.18
CA ALA A 27 -14.61 -3.76 -24.49
C ALA A 27 -14.93 -3.70 -22.99
N VAL A 28 -16.21 -3.81 -22.62
CA VAL A 28 -16.64 -3.79 -21.21
C VAL A 28 -16.22 -5.08 -20.49
N GLU A 29 -16.35 -6.23 -21.14
CA GLU A 29 -15.86 -7.50 -20.60
C GLU A 29 -14.34 -7.52 -20.43
N ARG A 30 -13.60 -6.91 -21.36
CA ARG A 30 -12.15 -6.76 -21.25
C ARG A 30 -11.75 -5.93 -20.04
N LEU A 31 -12.38 -4.78 -19.83
CA LEU A 31 -12.12 -3.92 -18.66
C LEU A 31 -12.45 -4.63 -17.34
N LYS A 32 -13.53 -5.41 -17.29
CA LYS A 32 -13.87 -6.23 -16.11
C LYS A 32 -12.81 -7.30 -15.82
N ALA A 33 -12.30 -7.97 -16.86
CA ALA A 33 -11.24 -8.95 -16.71
C ALA A 33 -9.93 -8.31 -16.23
N GLU A 34 -9.59 -7.13 -16.76
CA GLU A 34 -8.42 -6.37 -16.35
C GLU A 34 -8.51 -5.91 -14.89
N LEU A 35 -9.68 -5.39 -14.47
CA LEU A 35 -9.93 -5.03 -13.07
C LEU A 35 -9.80 -6.24 -12.13
N ALA A 36 -10.28 -7.42 -12.55
CA ALA A 36 -10.14 -8.65 -11.76
C ALA A 36 -8.67 -9.08 -11.63
N ALA A 37 -7.88 -8.98 -12.70
CA ALA A 37 -6.45 -9.25 -12.68
C ALA A 37 -5.70 -8.24 -11.79
N TYR A 38 -6.06 -6.96 -11.87
CA TYR A 38 -5.52 -5.91 -11.03
C TYR A 38 -5.78 -6.18 -9.54
N ARG A 39 -7.02 -6.53 -9.17
CA ARG A 39 -7.39 -6.91 -7.80
C ARG A 39 -6.58 -8.09 -7.27
N ALA A 40 -6.39 -9.13 -8.10
CA ALA A 40 -5.58 -10.29 -7.74
C ALA A 40 -4.11 -9.92 -7.52
N HIS A 41 -3.54 -9.07 -8.38
CA HIS A 41 -2.18 -8.56 -8.23
C HIS A 41 -2.04 -7.70 -6.96
N ALA A 42 -2.98 -6.79 -6.72
CA ALA A 42 -2.95 -5.90 -5.57
C ALA A 42 -2.99 -6.65 -4.23
N ALA A 43 -3.81 -7.71 -4.15
CA ALA A 43 -3.85 -8.60 -2.99
C ALA A 43 -2.49 -9.29 -2.73
N GLN A 44 -1.78 -9.69 -3.79
CA GLN A 44 -0.46 -10.32 -3.68
C GLN A 44 0.62 -9.33 -3.25
N VAL A 45 0.63 -8.11 -3.80
CA VAL A 45 1.55 -7.03 -3.35
C VAL A 45 1.34 -6.74 -1.87
N ARG A 46 0.08 -6.62 -1.44
CA ARG A 46 -0.26 -6.41 -0.02
C ARG A 46 0.25 -7.54 0.87
N GLY A 47 0.08 -8.80 0.43
CA GLY A 47 0.64 -9.96 1.12
C GLY A 47 2.16 -9.91 1.23
N ASN A 48 2.85 -9.51 0.16
CA ASN A 48 4.31 -9.35 0.15
C ASN A 48 4.77 -8.22 1.09
N MET A 49 4.03 -7.10 1.17
CA MET A 49 4.32 -6.02 2.13
C MET A 49 4.33 -6.53 3.55
N VAL A 50 3.27 -7.24 3.97
CA VAL A 50 3.19 -7.83 5.30
C VAL A 50 4.34 -8.81 5.55
N ALA A 51 4.64 -9.69 4.59
CA ALA A 51 5.71 -10.67 4.73
C ALA A 51 7.10 -10.04 4.89
N LEU A 52 7.40 -8.93 4.20
CA LEU A 52 8.67 -8.20 4.38
C LEU A 52 8.74 -7.51 5.74
N LEU A 53 7.63 -6.93 6.20
CA LEU A 53 7.54 -6.30 7.51
C LEU A 53 7.76 -7.31 8.64
N ASP A 54 7.16 -8.50 8.54
CA ASP A 54 7.38 -9.59 9.50
C ASP A 54 8.84 -10.03 9.54
N ARG A 55 9.48 -10.19 8.38
CA ARG A 55 10.92 -10.52 8.30
C ARG A 55 11.80 -9.45 8.92
N GLU A 56 11.48 -8.16 8.74
CA GLU A 56 12.24 -7.08 9.35
C GLU A 56 12.03 -7.05 10.87
N GLN A 57 10.81 -7.31 11.34
CA GLN A 57 10.51 -7.47 12.77
C GLN A 57 11.32 -8.61 13.40
N ASP A 58 11.41 -9.75 12.72
CA ASP A 58 12.25 -10.89 13.14
C ASP A 58 13.74 -10.52 13.13
N ARG A 59 14.21 -9.80 12.11
CA ARG A 59 15.59 -9.30 12.04
C ARG A 59 15.93 -8.37 13.21
N ILE A 60 15.00 -7.49 13.60
CA ILE A 60 15.18 -6.59 14.74
C ILE A 60 15.30 -7.40 16.03
N ILE A 61 14.38 -8.33 16.27
CA ILE A 61 14.40 -9.18 17.47
C ILE A 61 15.67 -10.04 17.51
N GLY A 62 16.00 -10.71 16.40
CA GLY A 62 17.19 -11.55 16.29
C GLY A 62 18.49 -10.79 16.49
N LYS A 63 18.59 -9.55 15.98
CA LYS A 63 19.74 -8.69 16.23
C LYS A 63 19.88 -8.36 17.72
N ALA A 64 18.79 -7.98 18.39
CA ALA A 64 18.82 -7.65 19.80
C ALA A 64 19.19 -8.86 20.67
N GLN A 65 18.70 -10.06 20.31
CA GLN A 65 19.07 -11.29 20.99
C GLN A 65 20.57 -11.61 20.81
N LEU A 66 21.10 -11.47 19.59
CA LEU A 66 22.51 -11.70 19.32
C LEU A 66 23.41 -10.73 20.10
N GLU A 67 23.01 -9.47 20.24
CA GLU A 67 23.73 -8.49 21.06
C GLU A 67 23.69 -8.86 22.56
N LEU A 68 22.56 -9.35 23.08
CA LEU A 68 22.46 -9.86 24.45
C LEU A 68 23.37 -11.09 24.67
N ASP A 69 23.35 -12.04 23.75
CA ASP A 69 24.12 -13.29 23.84
C ASP A 69 25.64 -13.05 23.68
N SER A 70 26.02 -12.02 22.92
CA SER A 70 27.42 -11.66 22.67
C SER A 70 28.18 -11.17 23.91
N GLY A 71 27.46 -10.89 25.01
CA GLY A 71 28.09 -10.45 26.27
C GLY A 71 28.89 -9.16 26.14
N ILE A 72 28.65 -8.36 25.10
CA ILE A 72 29.15 -6.99 24.99
C ILE A 72 28.52 -6.25 26.16
N ARG A 73 29.28 -6.18 27.27
CA ARG A 73 28.92 -5.55 28.52
C ARG A 73 28.28 -4.21 28.21
N GLU A 74 27.12 -3.99 28.83
CA GLU A 74 26.46 -2.69 28.95
C GLU A 74 27.51 -1.59 28.82
N MET A 75 27.41 -0.78 27.77
CA MET A 75 28.00 0.55 27.86
C MET A 75 27.50 1.08 29.19
N SER A 76 28.43 1.37 30.11
CA SER A 76 28.11 2.06 31.35
C SER A 76 27.15 3.18 30.98
N LEU A 77 25.86 2.99 31.29
CA LEU A 77 24.88 4.03 31.26
C LEU A 77 25.42 4.99 32.30
N ASN A 78 26.28 5.93 31.89
CA ASN A 78 26.61 7.06 32.73
C ASN A 78 25.24 7.66 33.02
N PRO A 79 24.76 7.61 34.28
CA PRO A 79 23.47 8.16 34.59
C PRO A 79 23.52 9.61 34.14
N SER A 80 22.80 9.97 33.08
CA SER A 80 22.83 11.33 32.53
C SER A 80 22.12 12.32 33.44
N ILE A 81 21.78 11.89 34.67
CA ILE A 81 21.32 12.71 35.76
C ILE A 81 22.29 12.44 36.91
N VAL A 82 23.48 13.02 36.80
CA VAL A 82 24.22 13.35 38.02
C VAL A 82 23.33 14.39 38.72
N VAL A 83 22.92 14.09 39.96
CA VAL A 83 22.08 14.95 40.83
C VAL A 83 22.70 16.34 41.09
N THR A 84 23.87 16.63 40.51
CA THR A 84 24.54 17.92 40.52
C THR A 84 23.87 19.00 39.65
N ASN A 85 22.90 18.66 38.80
CA ASN A 85 22.22 19.63 37.92
C ASN A 85 20.94 20.25 38.51
N LEU A 86 20.72 20.15 39.83
CA LEU A 86 19.53 20.73 40.48
C LEU A 86 19.45 22.26 40.31
N GLU A 87 20.56 22.97 40.52
CA GLU A 87 20.62 24.43 40.37
C GLU A 87 20.31 24.92 38.95
N PRO A 88 20.93 24.39 37.87
CA PRO A 88 20.58 24.82 36.51
C PRO A 88 19.16 24.40 36.11
N MET A 89 18.63 23.30 36.68
CA MET A 89 17.25 22.87 36.41
C MET A 89 16.24 23.80 37.09
N VAL A 90 16.48 24.23 38.33
CA VAL A 90 15.70 25.25 39.04
C VAL A 90 15.80 26.59 38.32
N ALA A 91 17.01 27.00 37.91
CA ALA A 91 17.21 28.23 37.16
C ALA A 91 16.45 28.25 35.82
N ASN A 92 16.35 27.11 35.12
CA ASN A 92 15.53 27.00 33.90
C ASN A 92 14.02 27.01 34.20
N MET A 93 13.58 26.48 35.34
CA MET A 93 12.17 26.54 35.76
C MET A 93 11.75 27.95 36.20
N GLU A 94 12.67 28.71 36.77
CA GLU A 94 12.47 30.10 37.21
C GLU A 94 12.77 31.13 36.12
N ALA A 95 13.33 30.70 34.98
CA ALA A 95 13.66 31.58 33.88
C ALA A 95 12.39 32.19 33.26
N SER A 96 12.37 33.51 33.15
CA SER A 96 11.33 34.23 32.43
C SER A 96 11.23 33.74 30.99
N ALA A 97 9.99 33.56 30.53
CA ALA A 97 9.62 33.31 29.14
C ALA A 97 10.48 34.14 28.16
N LEU A 98 11.11 33.47 27.19
CA LEU A 98 11.92 34.12 26.16
C LEU A 98 11.02 35.08 25.32
N PRO A 99 11.39 36.36 25.17
CA PRO A 99 10.58 37.32 24.43
C PRO A 99 10.42 36.88 22.96
N GLY A 100 9.17 36.80 22.50
CA GLY A 100 8.85 36.53 21.09
C GLY A 100 8.62 35.07 20.70
N VAL A 101 8.72 34.11 21.63
CA VAL A 101 8.36 32.71 21.37
C VAL A 101 6.91 32.48 21.81
N ALA A 102 6.04 32.01 20.90
CA ALA A 102 4.66 31.67 21.23
C ALA A 102 4.63 30.40 22.12
N HIS A 103 4.21 30.54 23.38
CA HIS A 103 4.17 29.43 24.34
C HIS A 103 2.88 28.60 24.26
N ASN A 104 1.98 28.95 23.34
CA ASN A 104 0.71 28.26 23.09
C ASN A 104 0.87 27.15 22.04
N VAL A 105 2.09 26.76 21.73
CA VAL A 105 2.38 25.68 20.79
C VAL A 105 2.25 24.36 21.56
N HIS A 106 1.07 23.74 21.48
CA HIS A 106 0.78 22.43 22.07
C HIS A 106 1.50 21.25 21.39
N THR A 107 2.45 21.50 20.49
CA THR A 107 3.30 20.44 19.96
C THR A 107 4.34 20.11 21.03
N ILE A 108 4.03 19.14 21.87
CA ILE A 108 5.04 18.45 22.66
C ILE A 108 6.09 17.97 21.65
N ASN A 109 7.27 18.58 21.65
CA ASN A 109 8.38 18.09 20.85
C ASN A 109 8.60 16.63 21.26
N ARG A 110 8.49 15.70 20.29
CA ARG A 110 8.72 14.28 20.56
C ARG A 110 10.11 14.16 21.18
N PRO A 111 10.26 13.47 22.33
CA PRO A 111 11.57 13.32 22.94
C PRO A 111 12.53 12.67 21.94
N SER A 112 13.55 13.43 21.57
CA SER A 112 14.68 12.97 20.79
C SER A 112 15.62 12.24 21.75
N PHE A 113 15.53 10.92 21.80
CA PHE A 113 16.49 10.12 22.55
C PHE A 113 17.77 9.97 21.70
N PRO A 114 18.96 10.34 22.19
CA PRO A 114 20.19 10.02 21.50
C PRO A 114 20.29 8.50 21.26
N GLU A 115 20.84 8.09 20.11
CA GLU A 115 21.01 6.67 19.77
C GLU A 115 22.07 5.96 20.62
N ALA A 116 22.98 6.73 21.21
CA ALA A 116 24.09 6.20 22.00
C ALA A 116 23.63 5.73 23.39
N GLY A 117 23.95 4.48 23.74
CA GLY A 117 23.80 3.94 25.10
C GLY A 117 22.48 3.22 25.40
N ARG A 118 21.65 2.90 24.39
CA ARG A 118 20.43 2.11 24.60
C ARG A 118 20.77 0.65 24.88
N THR A 119 20.01 0.02 25.77
CA THR A 119 20.07 -1.43 25.92
C THR A 119 19.53 -2.11 24.65
N PRO A 120 19.99 -3.32 24.29
CA PRO A 120 19.45 -4.05 23.14
C PRO A 120 17.92 -4.19 23.17
N ARG A 121 17.36 -4.32 24.39
CA ARG A 121 15.91 -4.39 24.62
C ARG A 121 15.19 -3.09 24.24
N GLU A 122 15.72 -1.94 24.68
CA GLU A 122 15.14 -0.64 24.36
C GLU A 122 15.27 -0.33 22.86
N TRP A 123 16.42 -0.64 22.26
CA TRP A 123 16.63 -0.49 20.82
C TRP A 123 15.61 -1.31 20.02
N ALA A 124 15.41 -2.58 20.39
CA ALA A 124 14.46 -3.47 19.72
C ALA A 124 13.03 -2.94 19.83
N ALA A 125 12.60 -2.55 21.03
CA ALA A 125 11.25 -2.04 21.27
C ALA A 125 10.97 -0.77 20.44
N GLN A 126 11.89 0.19 20.48
CA GLN A 126 11.71 1.48 19.82
C GLN A 126 11.76 1.35 18.29
N THR A 127 12.67 0.50 17.79
CA THR A 127 12.79 0.22 16.35
C THR A 127 11.57 -0.54 15.83
N SER A 128 11.03 -1.49 16.61
CA SER A 128 9.79 -2.21 16.28
C SER A 128 8.58 -1.26 16.24
N MET A 129 8.50 -0.32 17.19
CA MET A 129 7.45 0.71 17.17
C MET A 129 7.56 1.61 15.94
N GLY A 130 8.77 2.05 15.60
CA GLY A 130 9.01 2.85 14.39
C GLY A 130 8.62 2.11 13.11
N LEU A 131 9.04 0.85 12.99
CA LEU A 131 8.69 -0.03 11.86
C LEU A 131 7.17 -0.18 11.72
N ARG A 132 6.46 -0.42 12.83
CA ARG A 132 5.00 -0.55 12.83
C ARG A 132 4.29 0.74 12.43
N GLY A 133 4.79 1.89 12.90
CA GLY A 133 4.24 3.19 12.49
C GLY A 133 4.35 3.38 10.98
N GLN A 134 5.56 3.22 10.45
CA GLN A 134 5.80 3.31 9.01
C GLN A 134 4.99 2.28 8.20
N ALA A 135 4.89 1.04 8.68
CA ALA A 135 4.11 -0.02 8.05
C ALA A 135 2.63 0.34 7.89
N MET A 136 2.04 0.96 8.92
CA MET A 136 0.64 1.38 8.88
C MET A 136 0.44 2.48 7.85
N ASP A 137 1.33 3.48 7.83
CA ASP A 137 1.28 4.56 6.85
C ASP A 137 1.41 4.04 5.41
N ASP A 138 2.37 3.13 5.18
CA ASP A 138 2.61 2.52 3.87
C ASP A 138 1.43 1.65 3.39
N LEU A 139 0.85 0.84 4.28
CA LEU A 139 -0.30 -0.01 3.95
C LEU A 139 -1.56 0.81 3.68
N LEU A 140 -1.81 1.86 4.47
CA LEU A 140 -2.93 2.78 4.23
C LEU A 140 -2.80 3.50 2.90
N SER A 141 -1.61 4.05 2.62
CA SER A 141 -1.34 4.72 1.35
C SER A 141 -1.50 3.78 0.14
N TYR A 142 -1.10 2.51 0.30
CA TYR A 142 -1.30 1.50 -0.73
C TYR A 142 -2.78 1.15 -0.93
N ASP A 143 -3.54 0.93 0.13
CA ASP A 143 -4.97 0.64 0.06
C ASP A 143 -5.75 1.82 -0.58
N GLU A 144 -5.36 3.06 -0.28
CA GLU A 144 -5.88 4.27 -0.94
C GLU A 144 -5.58 4.31 -2.44
N HIS A 145 -4.33 4.00 -2.83
CA HIS A 145 -3.94 3.90 -4.23
C HIS A 145 -4.75 2.82 -4.97
N VAL A 146 -4.89 1.63 -4.37
CA VAL A 146 -5.68 0.54 -4.95
C VAL A 146 -7.12 0.99 -5.20
N ARG A 147 -7.75 1.61 -4.20
CA ARG A 147 -9.11 2.14 -4.31
C ARG A 147 -9.26 3.18 -5.41
N ALA A 148 -8.31 4.10 -5.55
CA ALA A 148 -8.35 5.14 -6.58
C ALA A 148 -8.27 4.54 -8.00
N VAL A 149 -7.45 3.49 -8.20
CA VAL A 149 -7.37 2.77 -9.47
C VAL A 149 -8.66 2.00 -9.75
N GLU A 150 -9.21 1.30 -8.75
CA GLU A 150 -10.48 0.60 -8.90
C GLU A 150 -11.62 1.54 -9.28
N GLU A 151 -11.72 2.71 -8.65
CA GLU A 151 -12.74 3.71 -8.95
C GLU A 151 -12.63 4.20 -10.41
N ASN A 152 -11.42 4.32 -10.96
CA ASN A 152 -11.22 4.70 -12.35
C ASN A 152 -11.72 3.61 -13.31
N TYR A 153 -11.40 2.34 -13.06
CA TYR A 153 -11.93 1.22 -13.86
C TYR A 153 -13.46 1.15 -13.76
N GLU A 154 -14.04 1.33 -12.58
CA GLU A 154 -15.50 1.32 -12.38
C GLU A 154 -16.19 2.45 -13.13
N LYS A 155 -15.59 3.64 -13.19
CA LYS A 155 -16.07 4.77 -14.03
C LYS A 155 -16.01 4.43 -15.51
N GLU A 156 -14.92 3.83 -15.98
CA GLU A 156 -14.77 3.46 -17.39
C GLU A 156 -15.75 2.36 -17.82
N ILE A 157 -15.95 1.35 -16.96
CA ILE A 157 -16.95 0.29 -17.17
C ILE A 157 -18.35 0.88 -17.26
N SER A 158 -18.70 1.79 -16.33
CA SER A 158 -20.03 2.44 -16.31
C SER A 158 -20.26 3.25 -17.59
N ARG A 159 -19.28 4.08 -17.98
CA ARG A 159 -19.33 4.88 -19.21
C ARG A 159 -19.44 4.02 -20.47
N GLY A 160 -18.70 2.91 -20.53
CA GLY A 160 -18.78 1.94 -21.62
C GLY A 160 -20.17 1.31 -21.71
N SER A 161 -20.75 0.91 -20.58
CA SER A 161 -22.10 0.33 -20.53
C SER A 161 -23.20 1.31 -20.93
N GLU A 162 -23.10 2.58 -20.55
CA GLU A 162 -24.03 3.64 -20.95
C GLU A 162 -23.98 3.92 -22.46
N SER A 163 -22.77 3.92 -23.05
CA SER A 163 -22.59 4.10 -24.50
C SER A 163 -23.15 2.96 -25.36
N LEU A 164 -23.23 1.74 -24.78
CA LEU A 164 -23.87 0.58 -25.39
C LEU A 164 -25.40 0.59 -25.22
N GLY A 165 -25.91 1.16 -24.13
CA GLY A 165 -27.35 1.31 -23.87
C GLY A 165 -28.03 2.32 -24.80
N THR A 166 -27.36 3.44 -25.13
CA THR A 166 -27.92 4.46 -26.03
C THR A 166 -27.91 4.03 -27.50
N ALA A 167 -26.95 3.20 -27.93
CA ALA A 167 -26.95 2.63 -29.28
C ALA A 167 -28.09 1.61 -29.51
N SER A 168 -28.67 1.06 -28.44
CA SER A 168 -29.79 0.12 -28.50
C SER A 168 -31.15 0.80 -28.64
N GLU A 169 -31.33 2.03 -28.14
CA GLU A 169 -32.62 2.75 -28.22
C GLU A 169 -32.87 3.36 -29.61
N ASP A 170 -31.81 3.71 -30.35
CA ASP A 170 -31.93 4.20 -31.73
C ASP A 170 -32.17 3.09 -32.77
N ALA A 171 -32.07 1.81 -32.37
CA ALA A 171 -32.27 0.66 -33.26
C ALA A 171 -33.73 0.17 -33.32
N GLU A 172 -34.62 0.61 -32.42
CA GLU A 172 -36.04 0.19 -32.42
C GLU A 172 -36.94 1.01 -33.35
N ALA A 173 -36.44 2.07 -34.00
CA ALA A 173 -37.23 2.91 -34.89
C ALA A 173 -37.21 2.50 -36.38
N SER A 174 -36.68 1.33 -36.74
CA SER A 174 -36.72 0.89 -38.13
C SER A 174 -36.86 -0.62 -38.31
N THR A 175 -38.10 -1.09 -38.39
CA THR A 175 -38.54 -2.18 -39.28
C THR A 175 -40.08 -2.18 -39.33
N PRO A 176 -40.76 -2.78 -40.33
CA PRO A 176 -40.24 -3.66 -41.38
C PRO A 176 -40.73 -3.32 -42.81
N LEU A 177 -39.95 -3.68 -43.83
CA LEU A 177 -40.52 -3.95 -45.16
C LEU A 177 -40.20 -5.39 -45.57
N MET A 178 -41.22 -6.24 -45.37
CA MET A 178 -41.41 -7.49 -46.06
C MET A 178 -41.22 -7.31 -47.58
N SER A 179 -40.38 -8.15 -48.19
CA SER A 179 -40.67 -8.60 -49.55
C SER A 179 -40.31 -10.08 -49.69
N PHE A 180 -41.36 -10.84 -49.97
CA PHE A 180 -41.36 -12.22 -50.42
C PHE A 180 -40.66 -12.32 -51.78
N ILE A 181 -39.95 -13.43 -52.05
CA ILE A 181 -40.09 -14.22 -53.28
C ILE A 181 -39.64 -15.67 -53.02
N ARG A 182 -40.42 -16.57 -53.62
CA ARG A 182 -40.46 -18.03 -53.45
C ARG A 182 -39.32 -18.78 -54.14
N THR A 183 -39.01 -19.94 -53.58
CA THR A 183 -38.54 -21.21 -54.20
C THR A 183 -38.75 -21.33 -55.72
N ASN A 184 -37.78 -21.83 -56.50
CA ASN A 184 -37.55 -23.27 -56.75
C ASN A 184 -36.49 -23.55 -57.86
N ALA A 185 -35.68 -24.58 -57.60
CA ALA A 185 -35.37 -25.70 -58.52
C ALA A 185 -34.26 -25.61 -59.61
N ILE A 186 -33.43 -26.67 -59.56
CA ILE A 186 -32.77 -27.42 -60.66
C ILE A 186 -31.34 -26.98 -61.06
N GLY A 187 -30.39 -27.92 -60.92
CA GLY A 187 -29.02 -27.86 -61.44
C GLY A 187 -28.96 -27.93 -62.99
N PRO A 188 -27.83 -28.28 -63.63
CA PRO A 188 -27.05 -29.47 -63.28
C PRO A 188 -25.51 -29.30 -63.36
N SER A 189 -24.88 -30.40 -62.95
CA SER A 189 -23.49 -30.84 -63.15
C SER A 189 -22.75 -30.36 -64.39
N SER A 190 -21.47 -30.05 -64.18
CA SER A 190 -20.34 -30.49 -65.02
C SER A 190 -19.08 -30.52 -64.17
#